data_AF-A0A7C6WNF5-F1
#
_entry.id   AF-A0A7C6WNF5-F1
#
_cell.length_a   1.000
_cell.length_b   1.000
_cell.length_c   1.000
_cell.angle_alpha   90.00
_cell.angle_beta   90.00
_cell.angle_gamma   90.00
#
_symmetry.space_group_name_H-M   'P 1'
#
loop_
_entity.id
_entity.type
_entity.pdbx_description
1 polymer ?
#
loop_
_entity_poly.entity_id
_entity_poly.type
_entity_poly.pdbx_seq_one_letter_code
_entity_poly.pdbx_strand_id
1 'polypeptide(L)'
;MSKEFKIINKQSPNKSSRQGWKPDMIVSHITEGSYAGAVSWLCNPKSQASSHFVISRKGEITQLVDIRESAWTNGTSVDPKKNNHYSKSSLKTVRDRKTSANYYTVTIEHEGFSNQGQGKLTDVQFKATVWLHKHIMAEVKRIYGTDIKIDREYIVGHYQIDPIRKPNCPGKSFQWNELLARLKGDVVMGSVFKDVADNRWSANDVAKAAKLGIIVGDDKGNFNPTDGLTREQAAVIAVRIIDHIKGGK
;
A
#
# COMPACT_ATOMS: atom_id res chain seq x y z
N MET A 1 -4.82 -19.75 9.20
CA MET A 1 -5.61 -18.77 8.43
C MET A 1 -5.38 -17.40 9.05
N SER A 2 -4.80 -16.42 8.33
CA SER A 2 -4.67 -15.06 8.87
C SER A 2 -6.06 -14.47 9.09
N LYS A 3 -6.27 -13.77 10.21
CA LYS A 3 -7.51 -13.03 10.48
C LYS A 3 -7.89 -12.24 9.23
N GLU A 4 -9.05 -12.53 8.66
CA GLU A 4 -9.57 -11.81 7.50
C GLU A 4 -9.80 -10.35 7.90
N PHE A 5 -9.27 -9.39 7.14
CA PHE A 5 -9.61 -7.99 7.36
C PHE A 5 -11.07 -7.78 6.97
N LYS A 6 -11.82 -7.05 7.80
CA LYS A 6 -13.20 -6.71 7.53
C LYS A 6 -13.28 -5.28 7.01
N ILE A 7 -14.09 -5.07 5.97
CA ILE A 7 -14.44 -3.74 5.48
C ILE A 7 -15.69 -3.26 6.21
N ILE A 8 -15.58 -2.10 6.86
CA ILE A 8 -16.72 -1.36 7.40
C ILE A 8 -17.26 -0.45 6.30
N ASN A 9 -18.57 -0.44 6.08
CA ASN A 9 -19.18 0.43 5.08
C ASN A 9 -19.69 1.72 5.70
N LYS A 10 -19.30 2.86 5.13
CA LYS A 10 -19.94 4.16 5.29
C LYS A 10 -20.17 4.76 3.90
N GLN A 11 -21.03 5.77 3.81
CA GLN A 11 -21.37 6.38 2.52
C GLN A 11 -20.95 7.84 2.51
N SER A 12 -19.99 8.15 1.65
CA SER A 12 -19.72 9.54 1.26
C SER A 12 -20.68 9.96 0.14
N PRO A 13 -21.28 11.17 0.23
CA PRO A 13 -22.05 11.74 -0.87
C PRO A 13 -21.16 12.31 -1.99
N ASN A 14 -19.86 12.50 -1.73
CA ASN A 14 -18.93 13.17 -2.63
C ASN A 14 -18.41 12.20 -3.69
N LYS A 15 -19.25 11.86 -4.65
CA LYS A 15 -18.94 10.88 -5.70
C LYS A 15 -19.60 11.27 -7.03
N SER A 16 -19.15 10.66 -8.11
CA SER A 16 -19.76 10.81 -9.42
C SER A 16 -19.68 9.50 -10.19
N SER A 17 -20.42 9.39 -11.29
CA SER A 17 -20.21 8.27 -12.22
C SER A 17 -18.78 8.29 -12.78
N ARG A 18 -18.27 7.13 -13.16
CA ARG A 18 -16.93 6.99 -13.78
C ARG A 18 -16.87 7.49 -15.23
N GLN A 19 -17.93 8.09 -15.77
CA GLN A 19 -17.96 8.62 -17.14
C GLN A 19 -17.57 7.56 -18.20
N GLY A 20 -18.02 6.32 -18.01
CA GLY A 20 -17.70 5.19 -18.90
C GLY A 20 -16.31 4.56 -18.69
N TRP A 21 -15.45 5.12 -17.83
CA TRP A 21 -14.16 4.53 -17.52
C TRP A 21 -14.29 3.33 -16.57
N LYS A 22 -13.40 2.36 -16.78
CA LYS A 22 -13.19 1.22 -15.87
C LYS A 22 -11.96 1.52 -15.02
N PRO A 23 -11.98 1.29 -13.70
CA PRO A 23 -10.80 1.45 -12.89
C PRO A 23 -9.74 0.43 -13.29
N ASP A 24 -8.51 0.89 -13.50
CA ASP A 24 -7.35 0.04 -13.79
C ASP A 24 -6.11 0.41 -12.96
N MET A 25 -6.26 1.34 -12.02
CA MET A 25 -5.17 1.91 -11.23
C MET A 25 -5.58 2.11 -9.77
N ILE A 26 -4.65 1.86 -8.84
CA ILE A 26 -4.81 2.14 -7.39
C ILE A 26 -3.90 3.29 -6.99
N VAL A 27 -4.46 4.31 -6.32
CA VAL A 27 -3.71 5.47 -5.82
C VAL A 27 -3.72 5.47 -4.29
N SER A 28 -2.54 5.42 -3.68
CA SER A 28 -2.37 5.55 -2.24
C SER A 28 -2.13 7.00 -1.83
N HIS A 29 -2.82 7.38 -0.76
CA HIS A 29 -2.80 8.69 -0.13
C HIS A 29 -2.44 8.59 1.36
N ILE A 30 -2.04 9.71 1.94
CA ILE A 30 -1.92 9.89 3.40
C ILE A 30 -2.93 10.93 3.85
N THR A 31 -3.60 10.66 4.96
CA THR A 31 -4.71 11.49 5.44
C THR A 31 -4.28 12.84 5.99
N GLU A 32 -3.02 12.99 6.44
CA GLU A 32 -2.56 14.11 7.28
C GLU A 32 -3.48 14.32 8.50
N GLY A 33 -3.92 13.22 9.11
CA GLY A 33 -4.97 13.23 10.13
C GLY A 33 -5.27 11.85 10.69
N SER A 34 -6.07 11.80 11.76
CA SER A 34 -6.52 10.53 12.33
C SER A 34 -7.53 9.82 11.44
N TYR A 35 -7.66 8.50 11.62
CA TYR A 35 -8.61 7.67 10.89
C TYR A 35 -10.06 8.15 11.06
N ALA A 36 -10.48 8.40 12.30
CA ALA A 36 -11.83 8.89 12.58
C ALA A 36 -12.08 10.28 11.97
N GLY A 37 -11.09 11.17 12.03
CA GLY A 37 -11.14 12.49 11.41
C GLY A 37 -11.26 12.42 9.89
N ALA A 38 -10.45 11.58 9.25
CA ALA A 38 -10.48 11.37 7.81
C ALA A 38 -11.83 10.79 7.35
N VAL A 39 -12.33 9.75 8.01
CA VAL A 39 -13.64 9.16 7.70
C VAL A 39 -14.77 10.19 7.87
N SER A 40 -14.73 10.99 8.94
CA SER A 40 -15.72 12.07 9.17
C SER A 40 -15.68 13.12 8.06
N TRP A 41 -14.49 13.64 7.75
CA TRP A 41 -14.29 14.69 6.75
C TRP A 41 -14.66 14.24 5.32
N LEU A 42 -14.26 13.03 4.93
CA LEU A 42 -14.51 12.49 3.60
C LEU A 42 -15.98 12.08 3.39
N CYS A 43 -16.76 11.92 4.46
CA CYS A 43 -18.21 11.73 4.40
C CYS A 43 -19.00 13.06 4.46
N ASN A 44 -18.36 14.19 4.77
CA ASN A 44 -19.03 15.48 4.84
C ASN A 44 -19.31 16.03 3.43
N PRO A 45 -20.56 16.30 3.02
CA PRO A 45 -20.85 16.86 1.70
C PRO A 45 -20.16 18.21 1.43
N LYS A 46 -19.87 18.99 2.49
CA LYS A 46 -19.18 20.29 2.35
C LYS A 46 -17.69 20.15 2.03
N SER A 47 -17.07 18.98 2.26
CA SER A 47 -15.64 18.82 1.99
C SER A 47 -15.34 18.78 0.49
N GLN A 48 -16.32 18.42 -0.35
CA GLN A 48 -16.16 18.21 -1.79
C GLN A 48 -14.96 17.29 -2.10
N ALA A 49 -14.71 16.34 -1.20
CA ALA A 49 -13.63 15.37 -1.27
C ALA A 49 -14.09 14.03 -0.69
N SER A 50 -13.53 12.94 -1.22
CA SER A 50 -13.76 11.58 -0.72
C SER A 50 -12.58 10.68 -1.10
N SER A 51 -12.62 9.43 -0.64
CA SER A 51 -11.77 8.35 -1.12
C SER A 51 -12.60 7.07 -1.15
N HIS A 52 -12.18 6.05 -1.90
CA HIS A 52 -12.89 4.78 -1.88
C HIS A 52 -12.71 4.08 -0.53
N PHE A 53 -11.48 4.08 -0.01
CA PHE A 53 -11.16 3.43 1.26
C PHE A 53 -10.29 4.31 2.16
N VAL A 54 -10.39 4.07 3.47
CA VAL A 54 -9.49 4.60 4.51
C VAL A 54 -8.99 3.44 5.37
N ILE A 55 -7.68 3.41 5.67
CA ILE A 55 -7.05 2.40 6.53
C ILE A 55 -6.46 3.06 7.78
N SER A 56 -6.86 2.62 8.98
CA SER A 56 -6.28 3.08 10.24
C SER A 56 -4.87 2.51 10.47
N ARG A 57 -4.08 3.14 11.36
CA ARG A 57 -2.78 2.62 11.82
C ARG A 57 -2.88 1.29 12.55
N LYS A 58 -4.10 0.87 12.94
CA LYS A 58 -4.42 -0.42 13.55
C LYS A 58 -4.94 -1.46 12.53
N GLY A 59 -5.02 -1.10 11.25
CA GLY A 59 -5.46 -1.97 10.17
C GLY A 59 -6.97 -2.07 10.00
N GLU A 60 -7.75 -1.15 10.61
CA GLU A 60 -9.18 -1.06 10.35
C GLU A 60 -9.42 -0.45 8.97
N ILE A 61 -10.37 -1.00 8.21
CA ILE A 61 -10.67 -0.57 6.85
C ILE A 61 -12.11 -0.07 6.80
N THR A 62 -12.32 1.17 6.33
CA THR A 62 -13.64 1.67 5.97
C THR A 62 -13.70 1.96 4.47
N GLN A 63 -14.73 1.45 3.79
CA GLN A 63 -15.11 1.88 2.45
C GLN A 63 -16.09 3.06 2.55
N LEU A 64 -15.82 4.16 1.83
CA LEU A 64 -16.67 5.36 1.79
C LEU A 64 -17.37 5.55 0.45
N VAL A 65 -16.78 5.08 -0.64
CA VAL A 65 -17.34 5.14 -2.00
C VAL A 65 -17.24 3.76 -2.63
N ASP A 66 -18.35 3.26 -3.16
CA ASP A 66 -18.37 2.00 -3.93
C ASP A 66 -17.45 2.13 -5.14
N ILE A 67 -16.65 1.10 -5.44
CA ILE A 67 -15.73 1.11 -6.59
C ILE A 67 -16.45 1.16 -7.96
N ARG A 68 -17.78 1.04 -8.00
CA ARG A 68 -18.62 1.36 -9.16
C ARG A 68 -18.66 2.85 -9.48
N GLU A 69 -18.53 3.68 -8.45
CA GLU A 69 -18.52 5.13 -8.54
C GLU A 69 -17.10 5.68 -8.48
N SER A 70 -16.92 6.92 -8.91
CA SER A 70 -15.68 7.69 -8.83
C SER A 70 -15.67 8.51 -7.53
N ALA A 71 -14.68 8.27 -6.66
CA ALA A 71 -14.37 9.17 -5.55
C ALA A 71 -13.73 10.49 -6.04
N TRP A 72 -13.87 11.55 -5.25
CA TRP A 72 -13.31 12.88 -5.51
C TRP A 72 -11.99 13.07 -4.74
N THR A 73 -10.93 12.39 -5.17
CA THR A 73 -9.69 12.27 -4.38
C THR A 73 -8.46 12.87 -5.07
N ASN A 74 -8.21 12.46 -6.32
CA ASN A 74 -6.95 12.78 -6.99
C ASN A 74 -6.92 14.23 -7.47
N GLY A 75 -8.07 14.71 -7.94
CA GLY A 75 -8.30 16.11 -8.26
C GLY A 75 -7.49 16.61 -9.46
N THR A 76 -7.16 15.77 -10.44
CA THR A 76 -6.61 16.24 -11.73
C THR A 76 -7.69 16.99 -12.54
N SER A 77 -7.29 18.02 -13.27
CA SER A 77 -8.17 18.83 -14.11
C SER A 77 -7.89 18.64 -15.60
N VAL A 78 -8.89 18.95 -16.44
CA VAL A 78 -8.76 19.11 -17.90
C VAL A 78 -8.65 20.58 -18.33
N ASP A 79 -8.74 21.52 -17.38
CA ASP A 79 -8.52 22.94 -17.64
C ASP A 79 -7.00 23.20 -17.75
N PRO A 80 -6.51 23.64 -18.93
CA PRO A 80 -5.07 23.82 -19.17
C PRO A 80 -4.43 24.90 -18.30
N LYS A 81 -5.22 25.76 -17.64
CA LYS A 81 -4.72 26.82 -16.76
C LYS A 81 -4.43 26.33 -15.34
N LYS A 82 -4.89 25.14 -14.96
CA LYS A 82 -4.73 24.67 -13.57
C LYS A 82 -3.44 23.90 -13.35
N ASN A 83 -2.84 24.08 -12.17
CA ASN A 83 -1.62 23.38 -11.75
C ASN A 83 -1.80 21.87 -11.57
N ASN A 84 -3.05 21.40 -11.48
CA ASN A 84 -3.42 19.98 -11.46
C ASN A 84 -3.90 19.46 -12.81
N HIS A 85 -3.64 20.18 -13.90
CA HIS A 85 -3.97 19.69 -15.23
C HIS A 85 -3.34 18.30 -15.46
N TYR A 86 -4.06 17.34 -16.05
CA TYR A 86 -3.61 15.95 -16.18
C TYR A 86 -2.23 15.84 -16.86
N SER A 87 -1.88 16.77 -17.75
CA SER A 87 -0.59 16.79 -18.45
C SER A 87 0.62 17.03 -17.53
N LYS A 88 0.38 17.48 -16.29
CA LYS A 88 1.42 17.70 -15.27
C LYS A 88 1.77 16.43 -14.48
N SER A 89 1.00 15.35 -14.61
CA SER A 89 1.33 14.07 -13.97
C SER A 89 2.70 13.56 -14.42
N SER A 90 3.44 12.91 -13.51
CA SER A 90 4.71 12.26 -13.86
C SER A 90 4.51 10.99 -14.69
N LEU A 91 3.32 10.39 -14.67
CA LEU A 91 3.02 9.14 -15.37
C LEU A 91 2.49 9.39 -16.78
N LYS A 92 3.13 8.77 -17.78
CA LYS A 92 2.67 8.83 -19.18
C LYS A 92 1.24 8.29 -19.31
N THR A 93 0.92 7.18 -18.65
CA THR A 93 -0.43 6.56 -18.67
C THR A 93 -1.53 7.49 -18.17
N VAL A 94 -1.22 8.43 -17.26
CA VAL A 94 -2.18 9.46 -16.82
C VAL A 94 -2.30 10.56 -17.88
N ARG A 95 -1.16 11.04 -18.41
CA ARG A 95 -1.14 12.12 -19.41
C ARG A 95 -1.87 11.72 -20.70
N ASP A 96 -1.73 10.48 -21.14
CA ASP A 96 -2.31 9.98 -22.39
C ASP A 96 -3.86 9.91 -22.36
N ARG A 97 -4.46 9.76 -21.17
CA ARG A 97 -5.91 9.62 -21.02
C ARG A 97 -6.69 10.93 -21.18
N LYS A 98 -6.02 12.07 -21.06
CA LYS A 98 -6.59 13.41 -21.27
C LYS A 98 -7.89 13.68 -20.50
N THR A 99 -8.03 13.09 -19.31
CA THR A 99 -9.22 13.19 -18.48
C THR A 99 -8.84 13.20 -16.99
N SER A 100 -9.84 13.28 -16.11
CA SER A 100 -9.61 13.20 -14.66
C SER A 100 -9.22 11.79 -14.23
N ALA A 101 -8.14 11.68 -13.45
CA ALA A 101 -7.70 10.48 -12.76
C ALA A 101 -8.72 9.91 -11.77
N ASN A 102 -9.71 10.69 -11.35
CA ASN A 102 -10.79 10.16 -10.50
C ASN A 102 -11.55 9.02 -11.22
N TYR A 103 -11.75 9.11 -12.53
CA TYR A 103 -12.63 8.20 -13.27
C TYR A 103 -12.11 6.77 -13.40
N TYR A 104 -10.78 6.60 -13.55
CA TYR A 104 -10.14 5.31 -13.80
C TYR A 104 -9.29 4.80 -12.62
N THR A 105 -9.44 5.39 -11.43
CA THR A 105 -8.71 4.94 -10.23
C THR A 105 -9.63 4.44 -9.12
N VAL A 106 -9.07 3.58 -8.28
CA VAL A 106 -9.53 3.31 -6.92
C VAL A 106 -8.50 3.92 -5.96
N THR A 107 -8.95 4.50 -4.85
CA THR A 107 -8.10 5.31 -3.98
C THR A 107 -8.15 4.82 -2.54
N ILE A 108 -7.01 4.86 -1.86
CA ILE A 108 -6.85 4.41 -0.47
C ILE A 108 -6.16 5.51 0.32
N GLU A 109 -6.83 5.99 1.36
CA GLU A 109 -6.29 6.93 2.35
C GLU A 109 -5.68 6.16 3.52
N HIS A 110 -4.41 6.41 3.84
CA HIS A 110 -3.73 5.76 4.95
C HIS A 110 -3.60 6.75 6.11
N GLU A 111 -4.13 6.38 7.28
CA GLU A 111 -3.94 7.17 8.49
C GLU A 111 -2.45 7.40 8.78
N GLY A 112 -2.05 8.67 8.83
CA GLY A 112 -0.69 9.07 9.13
C GLY A 112 -0.48 10.57 8.97
N PHE A 113 0.72 11.02 9.30
CA PHE A 113 1.16 12.41 9.16
C PHE A 113 2.53 12.46 8.49
N SER A 114 2.75 13.38 7.57
CA SER A 114 4.06 13.50 6.91
C SER A 114 5.18 13.91 7.88
N ASN A 115 4.84 14.67 8.93
CA ASN A 115 5.79 15.07 9.97
C ASN A 115 6.10 13.94 10.97
N GLN A 116 5.42 12.78 10.90
CA GLN A 116 5.61 11.65 11.80
C GLN A 116 5.78 10.36 10.99
N GLY A 117 7.03 9.91 10.83
CA GLY A 117 7.35 8.70 10.09
C GLY A 117 7.20 8.82 8.57
N GLN A 118 6.94 10.02 8.03
CA GLN A 118 6.96 10.32 6.59
C GLN A 118 6.11 9.35 5.75
N GLY A 119 4.95 8.95 6.28
CA GLY A 119 4.03 8.00 5.62
C GLY A 119 4.44 6.53 5.68
N LYS A 120 5.43 6.17 6.51
CA LYS A 120 5.69 4.75 6.83
C LYS A 120 4.47 4.15 7.54
N LEU A 121 3.97 3.04 7.00
CA LEU A 121 2.85 2.31 7.56
C LEU A 121 3.31 1.49 8.76
N THR A 122 2.43 1.29 9.74
CA THR A 122 2.65 0.26 10.77
C THR A 122 2.55 -1.13 10.12
N ASP A 123 3.09 -2.16 10.78
CA ASP A 123 3.03 -3.53 10.26
C ASP A 123 1.60 -4.00 9.99
N VAL A 124 0.66 -3.67 10.89
CA VAL A 124 -0.75 -4.06 10.74
C VAL A 124 -1.46 -3.25 9.66
N GLN A 125 -1.15 -1.95 9.53
CA GLN A 125 -1.67 -1.10 8.45
C GLN A 125 -1.12 -1.54 7.09
N PHE A 126 0.15 -1.93 7.01
CA PHE A 126 0.76 -2.49 5.80
C PHE A 126 0.12 -3.82 5.39
N LYS A 127 -0.10 -4.73 6.35
CA LYS A 127 -0.84 -5.99 6.08
C LYS A 127 -2.26 -5.74 5.56
N ALA A 128 -2.98 -4.79 6.18
CA ALA A 128 -4.30 -4.36 5.72
C ALA A 128 -4.24 -3.78 4.30
N THR A 129 -3.19 -3.01 4.00
CA THR A 129 -2.95 -2.41 2.68
C THR A 129 -2.74 -3.47 1.60
N VAL A 130 -1.89 -4.47 1.87
CA VAL A 130 -1.66 -5.60 0.94
C VAL A 130 -2.96 -6.36 0.70
N TRP A 131 -3.69 -6.70 1.77
CA TRP A 131 -4.97 -7.42 1.67
C TRP A 131 -5.98 -6.61 0.86
N LEU A 132 -6.11 -5.31 1.14
CA LEU A 132 -7.07 -4.44 0.47
C LEU A 132 -6.75 -4.26 -1.02
N HIS A 133 -5.48 -4.13 -1.39
CA HIS A 133 -5.09 -4.08 -2.81
C HIS A 133 -5.52 -5.35 -3.54
N LYS A 134 -5.27 -6.54 -2.96
CA LYS A 134 -5.73 -7.82 -3.55
C LYS A 134 -7.25 -7.88 -3.65
N HIS A 135 -7.96 -7.43 -2.62
CA HIS A 135 -9.42 -7.35 -2.63
C HIS A 135 -9.94 -6.41 -3.74
N ILE A 136 -9.38 -5.20 -3.85
CA ILE A 136 -9.74 -4.24 -4.91
C ILE A 136 -9.48 -4.83 -6.29
N MET A 137 -8.30 -5.43 -6.51
CA MET A 137 -7.96 -6.05 -7.80
C MET A 137 -8.96 -7.15 -8.18
N ALA A 138 -9.30 -8.02 -7.22
CA ALA A 138 -10.27 -9.09 -7.44
C ALA A 138 -11.67 -8.53 -7.76
N GLU A 139 -12.12 -7.52 -7.02
CA GLU A 139 -13.43 -6.92 -7.24
C GLU A 139 -13.49 -6.12 -8.55
N VAL A 140 -12.42 -5.41 -8.92
CA VAL A 140 -12.32 -4.72 -10.21
C VAL A 140 -12.37 -5.73 -11.35
N LYS A 141 -11.65 -6.86 -11.26
CA LYS A 141 -11.72 -7.94 -12.23
C LYS A 141 -13.13 -8.51 -12.33
N ARG A 142 -13.76 -8.80 -11.19
CA ARG A 142 -15.12 -9.36 -11.11
C ARG A 142 -16.18 -8.44 -11.71
N ILE A 143 -16.10 -7.14 -11.45
CA ILE A 143 -17.13 -6.16 -11.86
C ILE A 143 -16.91 -5.68 -13.30
N TYR A 144 -15.65 -5.45 -13.70
CA TYR A 144 -15.33 -4.75 -14.95
C TYR A 144 -14.64 -5.63 -15.99
N GLY A 145 -14.15 -6.81 -15.60
CA GLY A 145 -13.26 -7.65 -16.40
C GLY A 145 -11.82 -7.14 -16.48
N THR A 146 -11.50 -6.05 -15.78
CA THR A 146 -10.21 -5.34 -15.87
C THR A 146 -9.17 -5.93 -14.92
N ASP A 147 -7.96 -6.17 -15.43
CA ASP A 147 -6.80 -6.52 -14.61
C ASP A 147 -5.98 -5.26 -14.28
N ILE A 148 -5.72 -5.02 -12.99
CA ILE A 148 -4.82 -3.97 -12.53
C ILE A 148 -3.40 -4.54 -12.49
N LYS A 149 -2.48 -3.93 -13.25
CA LYS A 149 -1.07 -4.36 -13.28
C LYS A 149 -0.37 -4.05 -11.96
N ILE A 150 0.52 -4.95 -11.55
CA ILE A 150 1.27 -4.85 -10.29
C ILE A 150 2.65 -4.23 -10.57
N ASP A 151 2.66 -2.92 -10.78
CA ASP A 151 3.86 -2.12 -11.05
C ASP A 151 3.69 -0.67 -10.55
N ARG A 152 4.70 0.17 -10.78
CA ARG A 152 4.68 1.61 -10.40
C ARG A 152 4.02 2.53 -11.42
N GLU A 153 3.43 1.98 -12.48
CA GLU A 153 2.57 2.72 -13.40
C GLU A 153 1.08 2.63 -12.99
N TYR A 154 0.64 1.52 -12.41
CA TYR A 154 -0.77 1.27 -12.06
C TYR A 154 -1.05 1.13 -10.55
N ILE A 155 -0.04 0.91 -9.73
CA ILE A 155 -0.12 1.07 -8.26
C ILE A 155 0.78 2.25 -7.91
N VAL A 156 0.19 3.38 -7.51
CA VAL A 156 0.86 4.69 -7.55
C VAL A 156 0.58 5.51 -6.30
N GLY A 157 1.41 6.53 -6.04
CA GLY A 157 1.16 7.55 -5.03
C GLY A 157 0.50 8.79 -5.63
N HIS A 158 -0.19 9.59 -4.81
CA HIS A 158 -0.77 10.86 -5.27
C HIS A 158 0.28 11.79 -5.91
N TYR A 159 1.52 11.77 -5.43
CA TYR A 159 2.64 12.52 -6.00
C TYR A 159 2.91 12.20 -7.48
N GLN A 160 2.54 11.02 -7.95
CA GLN A 160 2.69 10.67 -9.36
C GLN A 160 1.53 11.21 -10.20
N ILE A 161 0.34 11.30 -9.61
CA ILE A 161 -0.86 11.85 -10.26
C ILE A 161 -0.80 13.38 -10.31
N ASP A 162 -0.42 14.03 -9.21
CA ASP A 162 -0.32 15.48 -9.06
C ASP A 162 0.98 15.88 -8.36
N PRO A 163 2.12 15.88 -9.08
CA PRO A 163 3.42 16.16 -8.50
C PRO A 163 3.59 17.60 -8.01
N ILE A 164 2.73 18.54 -8.45
CA ILE A 164 2.88 19.95 -8.11
C ILE A 164 2.21 20.24 -6.77
N ARG A 165 0.94 19.85 -6.60
CA ARG A 165 0.21 20.15 -5.35
C ARG A 165 0.43 19.10 -4.26
N LYS A 166 0.80 17.88 -4.64
CA LYS A 166 0.91 16.73 -3.73
C LYS A 166 2.26 16.02 -3.84
N PRO A 167 3.40 16.75 -3.84
CA PRO A 167 4.72 16.20 -4.16
C PRO A 167 5.19 15.10 -3.21
N ASN A 168 4.62 15.01 -2.00
CA ASN A 168 5.05 14.08 -0.97
C ASN A 168 4.00 13.03 -0.61
N CYS A 169 2.78 13.07 -1.13
CA CYS A 169 1.71 12.13 -0.73
C CYS A 169 1.84 10.80 -1.50
N PRO A 170 1.88 9.61 -0.85
CA PRO A 170 1.45 9.30 0.54
C PRO A 170 2.57 9.32 1.60
N GLY A 171 3.74 9.80 1.26
CA GLY A 171 4.90 9.92 2.15
C GLY A 171 6.14 9.32 1.53
N LYS A 172 7.30 9.90 1.84
CA LYS A 172 8.60 9.46 1.31
C LYS A 172 8.99 8.05 1.79
N SER A 173 8.46 7.62 2.93
CA SER A 173 8.76 6.33 3.56
C SER A 173 7.71 5.26 3.30
N PHE A 174 6.78 5.49 2.36
CA PHE A 174 5.80 4.47 1.97
C PHE A 174 6.49 3.25 1.34
N GLN A 175 6.15 2.05 1.79
CA GLN A 175 6.89 0.80 1.50
C GLN A 175 6.57 0.19 0.13
N TRP A 176 6.79 0.93 -0.96
CA TRP A 176 6.39 0.52 -2.32
C TRP A 176 6.97 -0.81 -2.80
N ASN A 177 8.29 -1.01 -2.63
CA ASN A 177 8.96 -2.22 -3.10
C ASN A 177 8.42 -3.47 -2.39
N GLU A 178 8.21 -3.36 -1.08
CA GLU A 178 7.64 -4.44 -0.28
C GLU A 178 6.19 -4.72 -0.68
N LEU A 179 5.38 -3.67 -0.90
CA LEU A 179 4.00 -3.81 -1.35
C LEU A 179 3.93 -4.57 -2.68
N LEU A 180 4.70 -4.15 -3.69
CA LEU A 180 4.67 -4.79 -5.00
C LEU A 180 5.12 -6.26 -4.94
N ALA A 181 6.16 -6.59 -4.16
CA ALA A 181 6.58 -7.98 -3.96
C ALA A 181 5.45 -8.81 -3.35
N ARG A 182 4.82 -8.32 -2.28
CA ARG A 182 3.69 -9.01 -1.63
C ARG A 182 2.47 -9.21 -2.54
N LEU A 183 2.25 -8.28 -3.48
CA LEU A 183 1.13 -8.35 -4.43
C LEU A 183 1.38 -9.31 -5.58
N LYS A 184 2.60 -9.39 -6.11
CA LYS A 184 2.97 -10.34 -7.17
C LYS A 184 2.84 -11.80 -6.78
N GLY A 185 2.55 -12.07 -5.50
CA GLY A 185 2.63 -13.42 -4.98
C GLY A 185 4.08 -13.89 -4.97
N ASP A 186 5.04 -12.96 -4.97
CA ASP A 186 6.38 -13.26 -4.50
C ASP A 186 6.21 -13.66 -3.04
N VAL A 187 6.01 -14.96 -2.85
CA VAL A 187 6.49 -15.63 -1.68
C VAL A 187 7.95 -15.21 -1.67
N VAL A 188 8.34 -14.37 -0.71
CA VAL A 188 9.74 -14.41 -0.31
C VAL A 188 9.88 -15.84 0.18
N MET A 189 10.41 -16.70 -0.70
CA MET A 189 10.23 -18.16 -0.80
C MET A 189 9.88 -18.82 0.54
N GLY A 190 8.89 -19.72 0.47
CA GLY A 190 8.19 -20.34 1.61
C GLY A 190 9.09 -20.66 2.77
N SER A 191 8.54 -20.51 3.98
CA SER A 191 9.22 -20.68 5.27
C SER A 191 10.53 -21.48 5.15
N VAL A 192 11.67 -20.78 5.10
CA VAL A 192 13.00 -21.44 5.10
C VAL A 192 13.13 -22.39 6.30
N PHE A 193 12.34 -22.12 7.34
CA PHE A 193 12.23 -22.87 8.57
C PHE A 193 10.83 -23.40 8.79
N LYS A 194 10.72 -24.66 9.24
CA LYS A 194 9.44 -25.40 9.39
C LYS A 194 8.48 -24.76 10.40
N ASP A 195 9.00 -24.01 11.35
CA ASP A 195 8.29 -23.40 12.47
C ASP A 195 7.98 -21.91 12.28
N VAL A 196 8.32 -21.35 11.11
CA VAL A 196 8.00 -19.97 10.75
C VAL A 196 6.77 -19.97 9.84
N ALA A 197 5.59 -19.84 10.43
CA ALA A 197 4.37 -19.71 9.65
C ALA A 197 4.46 -18.53 8.66
N ASP A 198 4.02 -18.72 7.41
CA ASP A 198 4.09 -17.70 6.35
C ASP A 198 3.39 -16.39 6.71
N ASN A 199 2.41 -16.43 7.62
CA ASN A 199 1.68 -15.27 8.12
C ASN A 199 2.29 -14.63 9.38
N ARG A 200 3.41 -15.15 9.90
CA ARG A 200 4.12 -14.55 11.04
C ARG A 200 4.63 -13.17 10.65
N TRP A 201 4.58 -12.23 11.60
CA TRP A 201 5.01 -10.85 11.38
C TRP A 201 6.45 -10.75 10.84
N SER A 202 7.36 -11.61 11.31
CA SER A 202 8.77 -11.62 10.91
C SER A 202 9.10 -12.60 9.78
N ALA A 203 8.10 -13.29 9.20
CA ALA A 203 8.37 -14.41 8.28
C ALA A 203 9.30 -13.99 7.13
N ASN A 204 9.11 -12.77 6.62
CA ASN A 204 9.94 -12.20 5.57
C ASN A 204 11.35 -11.84 6.02
N ASP A 205 11.48 -11.16 7.16
CA ASP A 205 12.79 -10.73 7.64
C ASP A 205 13.67 -11.95 7.94
N VAL A 206 13.05 -12.99 8.52
CA VAL A 206 13.69 -14.28 8.76
C VAL A 206 14.08 -14.95 7.45
N ALA A 207 13.17 -15.06 6.48
CA ALA A 207 13.46 -15.67 5.18
C ALA A 207 14.57 -14.93 4.42
N LYS A 208 14.59 -13.59 4.48
CA LYS A 208 15.61 -12.77 3.86
C LYS A 208 16.97 -12.95 4.54
N ALA A 209 17.01 -12.89 5.87
CA ALA A 209 18.23 -13.13 6.63
C ALA A 209 18.78 -14.54 6.39
N ALA A 210 17.90 -15.52 6.20
CA ALA A 210 18.31 -16.88 5.86
C ALA A 210 18.89 -17.01 4.46
N LYS A 211 18.27 -16.37 3.46
CA LYS A 211 18.81 -16.31 2.09
C LYS A 211 20.19 -15.65 2.02
N LEU A 212 20.44 -14.65 2.87
CA LEU A 212 21.75 -13.99 2.98
C LEU A 212 22.78 -14.81 3.77
N GLY A 213 22.40 -16.00 4.26
CA GLY A 213 23.25 -16.84 5.10
C GLY A 213 23.49 -16.29 6.50
N ILE A 214 22.82 -15.21 6.88
CA ILE A 214 22.97 -14.57 8.20
C ILE A 214 22.34 -15.47 9.27
N ILE A 215 21.16 -16.01 8.99
CA ILE A 215 20.42 -16.91 9.88
C ILE A 215 20.33 -18.29 9.24
N VAL A 216 20.75 -19.35 9.94
CA VAL A 216 20.78 -20.72 9.36
C VAL A 216 19.74 -21.64 10.02
N GLY A 217 19.17 -21.23 11.17
CA GLY A 217 18.27 -22.09 11.95
C GLY A 217 19.02 -23.15 12.75
N ASP A 218 18.27 -24.12 13.29
CA ASP A 218 18.79 -25.28 13.99
C ASP A 218 18.91 -26.51 13.07
N ASP A 219 19.49 -27.59 13.59
CA ASP A 219 19.69 -28.85 12.86
C ASP A 219 18.39 -29.58 12.49
N LYS A 220 17.25 -29.16 13.06
CA LYS A 220 15.92 -29.70 12.75
C LYS A 220 15.23 -28.93 11.61
N GLY A 221 15.85 -27.83 11.17
CA GLY A 221 15.32 -26.93 10.15
C GLY A 221 14.32 -25.92 10.71
N ASN A 222 14.47 -25.51 11.98
CA ASN A 222 13.64 -24.52 12.65
C ASN A 222 14.39 -23.20 12.87
N PHE A 223 13.65 -22.11 13.00
CA PHE A 223 14.15 -20.79 13.38
C PHE A 223 14.10 -20.57 14.89
N ASN A 224 13.19 -21.24 15.59
CA ASN A 224 12.86 -21.08 17.01
C ASN A 224 12.44 -19.64 17.37
N PRO A 225 11.35 -19.12 16.77
CA PRO A 225 10.97 -17.70 16.80
C PRO A 225 10.60 -17.10 18.17
N THR A 226 10.39 -17.95 19.17
CA THR A 226 9.98 -17.57 20.54
C THR A 226 11.06 -17.82 21.58
N ASP A 227 12.16 -18.45 21.17
CA ASP A 227 13.23 -18.84 22.09
C ASP A 227 14.19 -17.67 22.29
N GLY A 228 14.90 -17.70 23.42
CA GLY A 228 15.97 -16.75 23.70
C GLY A 228 17.18 -16.99 22.79
N LEU A 229 17.78 -15.90 22.30
CA LEU A 229 19.03 -15.96 21.55
C LEU A 229 20.21 -16.10 22.52
N THR A 230 21.07 -17.11 22.35
CA THR A 230 22.30 -17.21 23.16
C THR A 230 23.34 -16.16 22.75
N ARG A 231 24.32 -15.89 23.63
CA ARG A 231 25.40 -14.94 23.34
C ARG A 231 26.23 -15.39 22.13
N GLU A 232 26.45 -16.70 22.01
CA GLU A 232 27.20 -17.32 20.91
C GLU A 232 26.44 -17.17 19.59
N GLN A 233 25.12 -17.45 19.59
CA GLN A 233 24.28 -17.26 18.41
C GLN A 233 24.26 -15.79 17.98
N ALA A 234 24.14 -14.86 18.92
CA ALA A 234 24.19 -13.43 18.65
C ALA A 234 25.54 -13.00 18.04
N ALA A 235 26.66 -13.51 18.56
CA ALA A 235 27.99 -13.23 18.04
C ALA A 235 28.16 -13.75 16.60
N VAL A 236 27.72 -14.98 16.32
CA VAL A 236 27.77 -15.56 14.96
C VAL A 236 26.93 -14.75 13.97
N ILE A 237 25.73 -14.32 14.35
CA ILE A 237 24.88 -13.46 13.52
C ILE A 237 25.59 -12.13 13.25
N ALA A 238 26.19 -11.50 14.27
CA ALA A 238 26.91 -10.24 14.10
C ALA A 238 28.12 -10.37 13.16
N VAL A 239 28.90 -11.45 13.27
CA VAL A 239 30.02 -11.75 12.36
C VAL A 239 29.53 -11.89 10.93
N ARG A 240 28.48 -12.69 10.69
CA ARG A 240 27.90 -12.86 9.35
C ARG A 240 27.38 -11.56 8.75
N ILE A 241 26.78 -10.69 9.57
CA ILE A 241 26.36 -9.36 9.14
C ILE A 241 27.57 -8.52 8.73
N ILE A 242 28.63 -8.50 9.55
CA ILE A 242 29.86 -7.76 9.25
C ILE A 242 30.50 -8.27 7.97
N ASP A 243 30.57 -9.59 7.77
CA ASP A 243 31.12 -10.20 6.57
C ASP A 243 30.31 -9.82 5.34
N HIS A 244 28.98 -9.78 5.45
CA HIS A 244 28.11 -9.34 4.36
C HIS A 244 28.30 -7.85 4.02
N ILE A 245 28.56 -7.01 5.02
CA ILE A 245 28.82 -5.57 4.83
C ILE A 245 30.20 -5.35 4.21
N LYS A 246 31.22 -6.11 4.63
CA LYS A 246 32.60 -5.99 4.13
C LYS A 246 32.82 -6.69 2.79
N GLY A 247 32.04 -7.72 2.49
CA GLY A 247 32.17 -8.60 1.33
C GLY A 247 31.38 -8.18 0.08
N GLY A 248 30.75 -6.99 0.09
CA GLY A 248 30.07 -6.44 -1.09
C GLY A 248 31.03 -6.06 -2.22
N LYS A 249 31.42 -7.06 -3.03
CA LYS A 249 31.77 -6.89 -4.45
C LYS A 249 30.52 -7.05 -5.30
#